data_AF-A0A956R739-F1
#
_entry.id   AF-A0A956R739-F1
#
_cell.length_a   1.000
_cell.length_b   1.000
_cell.length_c   1.000
_cell.angle_alpha   90.00
_cell.angle_beta   90.00
_cell.angle_gamma   90.00
#
_symmetry.space_group_name_H-M   'P 1'
#
loop_
_entity.id
_entity.type
_entity.pdbx_description
1 polymer ?
#
loop_
_entity_poly.entity_id
_entity_poly.type
_entity_poly.pdbx_seq_one_letter_code
_entity_poly.pdbx_strand_id
1 'polypeptide(L)'
;MARVQLITTGVMEERALGESLRRLFPEHEFISRPHLDGFTSARLPPPPLPTRVPLNVDKLATTLIGAFAPGGRRDRPRPDFVVAVDDVELANADDPSRITAALREALQRRLEAWPASAHALDRLREALRHKVSFHLMAPMTEAYFFADPAALARATAPGPAHPSRFDPATDVETFTVDDPDYLDPPAEPGSRWCKPSGRQGHPKRYLIYLTEPCT
;
A
#
# COMPACT_ATOMS: atom_id res chain seq x y z
N MET A 1 25.68 0.22 -7.60
CA MET A 1 24.63 -0.79 -7.43
C MET A 1 24.10 -0.68 -6.01
N ALA A 2 22.81 -0.41 -5.84
CA ALA A 2 22.17 -0.33 -4.54
C ALA A 2 21.23 -1.52 -4.34
N ARG A 3 21.13 -2.00 -3.09
CA ARG A 3 20.15 -2.99 -2.64
C ARG A 3 18.97 -2.28 -1.99
N VAL A 4 17.84 -2.25 -2.67
CA VAL A 4 16.62 -1.57 -2.23
C VAL A 4 15.62 -2.59 -1.71
N GLN A 5 15.25 -2.47 -0.45
CA GLN A 5 14.16 -3.26 0.13
C GLN A 5 12.84 -2.52 -0.04
N LEU A 6 11.84 -3.20 -0.58
CA LEU A 6 10.48 -2.71 -0.66
C LEU A 6 9.65 -3.36 0.45
N ILE A 7 9.00 -2.54 1.27
CA ILE A 7 8.00 -2.97 2.24
C ILE A 7 6.65 -2.55 1.70
N THR A 8 5.86 -3.51 1.25
CA THR A 8 4.58 -3.27 0.59
C THR A 8 3.44 -3.75 1.47
N THR A 9 2.30 -3.10 1.37
CA THR A 9 1.08 -3.52 2.08
C THR A 9 0.02 -4.14 1.19
N GLY A 10 0.09 -3.87 -0.11
CA GLY A 10 -0.68 -4.57 -1.13
C GLY A 10 0.07 -5.74 -1.75
N VAL A 11 -0.70 -6.74 -2.20
CA VAL A 11 -0.20 -7.97 -2.85
C VAL A 11 0.29 -7.67 -4.27
N MET A 12 -0.30 -6.69 -4.94
CA MET A 12 0.10 -6.31 -6.29
C MET A 12 1.50 -5.70 -6.27
N GLU A 13 1.76 -4.79 -5.34
CA GLU A 13 3.02 -4.11 -5.11
C GLU A 13 4.10 -5.12 -4.74
N GLU A 14 3.78 -6.07 -3.86
CA GLU A 14 4.70 -7.17 -3.50
C GLU A 14 5.18 -7.91 -4.76
N ARG A 15 4.25 -8.23 -5.67
CA ARG A 15 4.54 -9.05 -6.86
C ARG A 15 5.16 -8.28 -8.01
N ALA A 16 4.76 -7.03 -8.22
CA ALA A 16 5.03 -6.30 -9.45
C ALA A 16 5.95 -5.09 -9.26
N LEU A 17 5.94 -4.42 -8.12
CA LEU A 17 6.66 -3.14 -7.96
C LEU A 17 8.16 -3.31 -8.16
N GLY A 18 8.77 -4.33 -7.55
CA GLY A 18 10.20 -4.62 -7.72
C GLY A 18 10.59 -4.95 -9.16
N GLU A 19 9.75 -5.70 -9.88
CA GLU A 19 9.98 -6.02 -11.30
C GLU A 19 9.84 -4.78 -12.19
N SER A 20 8.83 -3.95 -11.93
CA SER A 20 8.61 -2.68 -12.64
C SER A 20 9.78 -1.71 -12.43
N LEU A 21 10.24 -1.55 -11.19
CA LEU A 21 11.39 -0.70 -10.87
C LEU A 21 12.68 -1.21 -11.51
N ARG A 22 12.89 -2.55 -11.55
CA ARG A 22 14.08 -3.13 -12.20
C ARG A 22 14.15 -2.85 -13.70
N ARG A 23 13.00 -2.69 -14.38
CA ARG A 23 12.98 -2.29 -15.80
C ARG A 23 13.49 -0.86 -16.00
N LEU A 24 13.28 0.01 -15.02
CA LEU A 24 13.71 1.42 -15.06
C LEU A 24 15.12 1.62 -14.50
N PHE A 25 15.52 0.81 -13.50
CA PHE A 25 16.80 0.89 -12.79
C PHE A 25 17.48 -0.50 -12.77
N PRO A 26 17.94 -1.00 -13.93
CA PRO A 26 18.43 -2.37 -14.07
C PRO A 26 19.71 -2.67 -13.29
N GLU A 27 20.46 -1.64 -12.89
CA GLU A 27 21.71 -1.71 -12.12
C GLU A 27 21.50 -1.78 -10.60
N HIS A 28 20.24 -1.88 -10.15
CA HIS A 28 19.87 -1.97 -8.74
C HIS A 28 19.14 -3.28 -8.44
N GLU A 29 19.32 -3.79 -7.22
CA GLU A 29 18.60 -4.95 -6.72
C GLU A 29 17.36 -4.49 -5.96
N PHE A 30 16.19 -4.99 -6.32
CA PHE A 30 14.92 -4.73 -5.62
C PHE A 30 14.41 -6.00 -4.94
N ILE A 31 14.11 -5.91 -3.64
CA ILE A 31 13.63 -7.02 -2.82
C ILE A 31 12.26 -6.67 -2.25
N SER A 32 11.20 -7.27 -2.78
CA SER A 32 9.82 -7.02 -2.36
C SER A 32 9.40 -7.80 -1.12
N ARG A 33 10.16 -7.71 -0.02
CA ARG A 33 9.82 -8.34 1.26
C ARG A 33 10.34 -7.54 2.45
N PRO A 34 9.64 -7.54 3.60
CA PRO A 34 8.39 -8.26 3.85
C PRO A 34 7.16 -7.55 3.26
N HIS A 35 6.12 -8.33 2.99
CA HIS A 35 4.75 -7.84 2.89
C HIS A 35 4.19 -7.67 4.31
N LEU A 36 3.48 -6.57 4.58
CA LEU A 36 2.83 -6.27 5.85
C LEU A 36 1.35 -5.96 5.63
N ASP A 37 0.51 -6.13 6.65
CA ASP A 37 -0.87 -5.64 6.56
C ASP A 37 -0.90 -4.10 6.49
N GLY A 38 -1.68 -3.55 5.56
CA GLY A 38 -1.90 -2.09 5.46
C GLY A 38 -2.51 -1.50 6.73
N PHE A 39 -2.05 -0.31 7.10
CA PHE A 39 -2.58 0.41 8.27
C PHE A 39 -3.61 1.48 7.91
N THR A 40 -3.79 1.72 6.62
CA THR A 40 -4.81 2.57 5.99
C THR A 40 -6.08 1.79 5.64
N SER A 41 -6.12 0.47 5.85
CA SER A 41 -7.26 -0.42 5.56
C SER A 41 -8.60 -0.02 6.22
N ALA A 42 -8.53 0.80 7.28
CA ALA A 42 -9.66 1.42 7.94
C ALA A 42 -9.32 2.88 8.30
N ARG A 43 -10.34 3.67 8.69
CA ARG A 43 -10.13 5.04 9.17
C ARG A 43 -9.13 5.04 10.32
N LEU A 44 -8.08 5.84 10.20
CA LEU A 44 -7.13 6.01 11.30
C LEU A 44 -7.83 6.61 12.52
N PRO A 45 -7.55 6.11 13.73
CA PRO A 45 -8.12 6.68 14.93
C PRO A 45 -7.65 8.14 15.11
N PRO A 46 -8.45 8.97 15.80
CA PRO A 46 -8.05 10.34 16.08
C PRO A 46 -6.73 10.36 16.87
N PRO A 47 -5.91 11.41 16.70
CA PRO A 47 -4.70 11.56 17.51
C PRO A 47 -5.05 11.81 18.99
N PRO A 48 -4.22 11.34 19.94
CA PRO A 48 -3.04 10.50 19.72
C PRO A 48 -3.42 9.05 19.37
N LEU A 49 -2.58 8.37 18.61
CA LEU A 49 -2.78 6.94 18.34
C LEU A 49 -2.84 6.12 19.65
N PRO A 50 -3.75 5.14 19.76
CA PRO A 50 -3.79 4.23 20.90
C PRO A 50 -2.45 3.53 21.11
N THR A 51 -1.94 3.52 22.35
CA THR A 51 -0.63 2.93 22.70
C THR A 51 -0.73 1.51 23.26
N ARG A 52 -1.92 1.10 23.70
CA ARG A 52 -2.14 -0.19 24.39
C ARG A 52 -2.24 -1.39 23.45
N VAL A 53 -2.56 -1.15 22.17
CA VAL A 53 -2.72 -2.20 21.16
C VAL A 53 -1.78 -1.88 20.00
N PRO A 54 -0.84 -2.77 19.65
CA PRO A 54 0.02 -2.57 18.48
C PRO A 54 -0.85 -2.48 17.22
N LEU A 55 -0.75 -1.35 16.55
CA LEU A 55 -1.42 -1.14 15.26
C LEU A 55 -0.53 -1.63 14.11
N ASN A 56 -1.09 -1.82 12.92
CA ASN A 56 -0.29 -2.16 11.74
C ASN A 56 0.80 -1.09 11.45
N VAL A 57 0.53 0.19 11.77
CA VAL A 57 1.54 1.26 11.66
C VAL A 57 2.73 1.04 12.60
N ASP A 58 2.52 0.42 13.76
CA ASP A 58 3.61 0.06 14.68
C ASP A 58 4.47 -1.08 14.12
N LYS A 59 3.85 -2.07 13.44
CA LYS A 59 4.56 -3.15 12.76
C LYS A 59 5.42 -2.59 11.63
N LEU A 60 4.87 -1.68 10.83
CA LEU A 60 5.61 -0.97 9.77
C LEU A 60 6.80 -0.19 10.36
N ALA A 61 6.57 0.65 11.37
CA ALA A 61 7.62 1.42 12.04
C ALA A 61 8.73 0.52 12.61
N THR A 62 8.35 -0.58 13.28
CA THR A 62 9.30 -1.58 13.82
C THR A 62 10.13 -2.22 12.71
N THR A 63 9.51 -2.53 11.57
CA THR A 63 10.20 -3.14 10.42
C THR A 63 11.19 -2.16 9.79
N LEU A 64 10.82 -0.89 9.64
CA LEU A 64 11.69 0.18 9.14
C LEU A 64 12.93 0.36 10.03
N ILE A 65 12.75 0.41 11.35
CA ILE A 65 13.87 0.49 12.31
C ILE A 65 14.73 -0.78 12.23
N GLY A 66 14.08 -1.95 12.18
CA GLY A 66 14.74 -3.25 12.12
C GLY A 66 15.64 -3.46 10.90
N ALA A 67 15.33 -2.82 9.76
CA ALA A 67 16.15 -2.89 8.55
C ALA A 67 17.58 -2.34 8.76
N PHE A 68 17.74 -1.36 9.66
CA PHE A 68 19.03 -0.73 9.96
C PHE A 68 19.56 -1.06 11.35
N ALA A 69 18.73 -1.60 12.25
CA ALA A 69 19.11 -1.93 13.62
C ALA A 69 20.34 -2.85 13.68
N PRO A 70 21.27 -2.64 14.64
CA PRO A 70 22.38 -3.57 14.88
C PRO A 70 21.85 -4.94 15.33
N GLY A 71 22.56 -6.03 15.02
CA GLY A 71 22.21 -7.38 15.48
C GLY A 71 21.35 -8.24 14.53
N GLY A 72 21.07 -7.74 13.31
CA GLY A 72 20.50 -8.57 12.26
C GLY A 72 21.36 -9.80 11.91
N ARG A 73 20.72 -10.81 11.32
CA ARG A 73 21.35 -12.03 10.81
C ARG A 73 22.56 -11.71 9.93
N ARG A 74 23.77 -12.14 10.34
CA ARG A 74 25.03 -11.86 9.64
C ARG A 74 25.06 -12.38 8.20
N ASP A 75 24.26 -13.40 7.92
CA ASP A 75 24.07 -14.05 6.63
C ASP A 75 23.16 -13.27 5.67
N ARG A 76 22.46 -12.23 6.14
CA ARG A 76 21.60 -11.40 5.29
C ARG A 76 22.24 -10.04 5.01
N PRO A 77 22.60 -9.75 3.75
CA PRO A 77 23.07 -8.42 3.39
C PRO A 77 21.99 -7.38 3.69
N ARG A 78 22.40 -6.30 4.38
CA ARG A 78 21.52 -5.18 4.72
C ARG A 78 21.13 -4.42 3.45
N PRO A 79 19.91 -3.87 3.39
CA PRO A 79 19.57 -2.95 2.32
C PRO A 79 20.35 -1.64 2.45
N ASP A 80 20.67 -1.04 1.31
CA ASP A 80 21.17 0.34 1.24
C ASP A 80 20.04 1.34 1.46
N PHE A 81 18.85 1.02 0.94
CA PHE A 81 17.64 1.84 1.02
C PHE A 81 16.41 0.99 1.33
N VAL A 82 15.44 1.56 2.02
CA VAL A 82 14.12 0.97 2.24
C VAL A 82 13.05 1.91 1.71
N VAL A 83 12.19 1.39 0.84
CA VAL A 83 11.00 2.09 0.35
C VAL A 83 9.79 1.37 0.92
N ALA A 84 9.04 2.04 1.78
CA ALA A 84 7.75 1.57 2.24
C ALA A 84 6.64 2.19 1.39
N VAL A 85 5.68 1.38 0.99
CA VAL A 85 4.52 1.78 0.19
C VAL A 85 3.26 1.28 0.88
N ASP A 86 2.30 2.18 1.10
CA ASP A 86 0.94 1.82 1.51
C ASP A 86 -0.09 2.42 0.56
N ASP A 87 -1.16 1.68 0.31
CA ASP A 87 -2.27 2.13 -0.52
C ASP A 87 -3.21 2.98 0.33
N VAL A 88 -3.61 4.14 -0.17
CA VAL A 88 -4.58 4.99 0.54
C VAL A 88 -5.98 4.51 0.19
N GLU A 89 -6.57 3.77 1.12
CA GLU A 89 -8.00 3.48 1.08
C GLU A 89 -8.80 4.77 1.29
N LEU A 90 -9.96 4.85 0.63
CA LEU A 90 -10.81 6.03 0.66
C LEU A 90 -11.25 6.47 2.06
N ALA A 91 -11.30 5.56 3.03
CA ALA A 91 -11.58 5.91 4.42
C ALA A 91 -10.61 6.97 4.97
N ASN A 92 -9.43 7.14 4.35
CA ASN A 92 -8.42 8.11 4.73
C ASN A 92 -8.07 9.11 3.60
N ALA A 93 -8.77 9.08 2.47
CA ALA A 93 -8.42 9.91 1.30
C ALA A 93 -8.68 11.42 1.52
N ASP A 94 -9.58 11.77 2.44
CA ASP A 94 -9.84 13.15 2.87
C ASP A 94 -8.73 13.73 3.75
N ASP A 95 -7.88 12.88 4.36
CA ASP A 95 -6.77 13.32 5.20
C ASP A 95 -5.50 12.44 5.05
N PRO A 96 -4.80 12.49 3.91
CA PRO A 96 -3.53 11.77 3.73
C PRO A 96 -2.43 12.26 4.69
N SER A 97 -2.54 13.51 5.16
CA SER A 97 -1.60 14.11 6.10
C SER A 97 -1.58 13.36 7.44
N ARG A 98 -2.75 12.88 7.89
CA ARG A 98 -2.90 12.06 9.08
C ARG A 98 -2.17 10.73 8.98
N ILE A 99 -2.11 10.12 7.80
CA ILE A 99 -1.40 8.85 7.57
C ILE A 99 0.11 9.04 7.80
N THR A 100 0.66 10.10 7.22
CA THR A 100 2.08 10.44 7.41
C THR A 100 2.39 10.81 8.87
N ALA A 101 1.50 11.56 9.52
CA ALA A 101 1.62 11.89 10.94
C ALA A 101 1.59 10.63 11.83
N ALA A 102 0.67 9.71 11.56
CA ALA A 102 0.55 8.44 12.28
C ALA A 102 1.83 7.60 12.20
N LEU A 103 2.44 7.49 11.01
CA LEU A 103 3.71 6.78 10.84
C LEU A 103 4.85 7.48 11.57
N ARG A 104 4.93 8.82 11.51
CA ARG A 104 5.94 9.61 12.22
C ARG A 104 5.86 9.39 13.73
N GLU A 105 4.65 9.49 14.30
CA GLU A 105 4.43 9.23 15.72
C GLU A 105 4.83 7.80 16.10
N ALA A 106 4.47 6.80 15.27
CA ALA A 106 4.84 5.41 15.51
C ALA A 106 6.36 5.20 15.47
N LEU A 107 7.04 5.75 14.46
CA LEU A 107 8.51 5.69 14.36
C LEU A 107 9.19 6.31 15.58
N GLN A 108 8.72 7.49 16.01
CA GLN A 108 9.28 8.15 17.19
C GLN A 108 9.11 7.30 18.45
N ARG A 109 7.89 6.84 18.75
CA ARG A 109 7.64 5.97 19.91
C ARG A 109 8.46 4.69 19.88
N ARG A 110 8.57 4.05 18.70
CA ARG A 110 9.29 2.78 18.54
C ARG A 110 10.81 2.97 18.62
N LEU A 111 11.35 4.09 18.16
CA LEU A 111 12.75 4.45 18.32
C LEU A 111 13.10 4.72 19.80
N GLU A 112 12.26 5.47 20.51
CA GLU A 112 12.45 5.78 21.93
C GLU A 112 12.44 4.51 22.80
N ALA A 113 11.60 3.54 22.44
CA ALA A 113 11.52 2.24 23.11
C ALA A 113 12.54 1.19 22.60
N TRP A 114 13.37 1.51 21.61
CA TRP A 114 14.25 0.52 20.98
C TRP A 114 15.42 0.16 21.92
N PRO A 115 15.71 -1.15 22.14
CA PRO A 115 16.74 -1.58 23.10
C PRO A 115 18.15 -1.39 22.51
N ALA A 116 18.62 -0.15 22.45
CA ALA A 116 19.93 0.24 21.94
C ALA A 116 20.54 1.39 22.75
N SER A 117 21.87 1.53 22.68
CA SER A 117 22.55 2.68 23.29
C SER A 117 22.18 3.99 22.58
N ALA A 118 22.32 5.13 23.28
CA ALA A 118 22.05 6.45 22.71
C ALA A 118 22.77 6.67 21.37
N HIS A 119 24.05 6.32 21.30
CA HIS A 119 24.83 6.44 20.07
C HIS A 119 24.31 5.53 18.93
N ALA A 120 23.83 4.33 19.26
CA ALA A 120 23.20 3.46 18.27
C ALA A 120 21.84 3.99 17.80
N LEU A 121 21.05 4.62 18.68
CA LEU A 121 19.81 5.30 18.33
C LEU A 121 20.06 6.50 17.41
N ASP A 122 21.10 7.28 17.63
CA ASP A 122 21.43 8.42 16.76
C ASP A 122 21.80 7.96 15.35
N ARG A 123 22.59 6.88 15.23
CA ARG A 123 22.86 6.28 13.92
C ARG A 123 21.61 5.72 13.25
N LEU A 124 20.66 5.16 14.03
CA LEU A 124 19.38 4.70 13.49
C LEU A 124 18.55 5.87 12.98
N ARG A 125 18.48 6.99 13.71
CA ARG A 125 17.80 8.21 13.26
C ARG A 125 18.39 8.74 11.95
N GLU A 126 19.70 8.80 11.85
CA GLU A 126 20.38 9.21 10.61
C GLU A 126 20.10 8.25 9.45
N ALA A 127 20.15 6.93 9.70
CA ALA A 127 19.81 5.94 8.68
C ALA A 127 18.36 6.10 8.21
N LEU A 128 17.40 6.22 9.13
CA LEU A 128 15.99 6.41 8.77
C LEU A 128 15.76 7.72 8.00
N ARG A 129 16.47 8.81 8.36
CA ARG A 129 16.35 10.09 7.66
C ARG A 129 16.85 10.03 6.22
N HIS A 130 17.95 9.32 5.98
CA HIS A 130 18.65 9.36 4.69
C HIS A 130 18.42 8.14 3.79
N LYS A 131 17.92 7.04 4.36
CA LYS A 131 17.82 5.75 3.67
C LYS A 131 16.40 5.18 3.62
N VAL A 132 15.44 5.82 4.27
CA VAL A 132 14.03 5.40 4.25
C VAL A 132 13.18 6.45 3.56
N SER A 133 12.32 5.97 2.67
CA SER A 133 11.21 6.76 2.14
C SER A 133 9.90 6.01 2.35
N PHE A 134 8.85 6.73 2.66
CA PHE A 134 7.48 6.22 2.73
C PHE A 134 6.64 6.91 1.67
N HIS A 135 5.92 6.13 0.88
CA HIS A 135 5.08 6.61 -0.21
C HIS A 135 3.67 6.10 -0.03
N LEU A 136 2.72 6.95 -0.40
CA LEU A 136 1.32 6.62 -0.46
C LEU A 136 0.94 6.44 -1.92
N MET A 137 0.36 5.30 -2.27
CA MET A 137 -0.34 5.17 -3.54
C MET A 137 -1.76 5.69 -3.31
N ALA A 138 -1.99 6.93 -3.76
CA ALA A 138 -3.25 7.62 -3.60
C ALA A 138 -3.67 8.13 -4.98
N PRO A 139 -4.76 7.60 -5.55
CA PRO A 139 -5.62 6.55 -5.04
C PRO A 139 -4.93 5.19 -5.11
N MET A 140 -5.60 4.15 -4.59
CA MET A 140 -5.05 2.80 -4.61
C MET A 140 -4.58 2.41 -6.01
N THR A 141 -3.50 1.64 -6.08
CA THR A 141 -2.84 1.30 -7.34
C THR A 141 -3.78 0.62 -8.35
N GLU A 142 -4.85 -0.03 -7.89
CA GLU A 142 -5.91 -0.57 -8.75
C GLU A 142 -6.54 0.49 -9.69
N ALA A 143 -6.57 1.77 -9.31
CA ALA A 143 -7.09 2.84 -10.17
C ALA A 143 -6.29 2.99 -11.47
N TYR A 144 -4.98 2.69 -11.46
CA TYR A 144 -4.14 2.79 -12.65
C TYR A 144 -4.48 1.76 -13.74
N PHE A 145 -5.22 0.69 -13.42
CA PHE A 145 -5.75 -0.20 -14.47
C PHE A 145 -6.68 0.53 -15.45
N PHE A 146 -7.30 1.62 -15.01
CA PHE A 146 -8.24 2.40 -15.81
C PHE A 146 -7.55 3.54 -16.57
N ALA A 147 -6.26 3.81 -16.32
CA ALA A 147 -5.47 4.79 -17.06
C ALA A 147 -5.09 4.32 -18.47
N ASP A 148 -5.03 2.99 -18.69
CA ASP A 148 -4.86 2.38 -20.00
C ASP A 148 -6.08 1.51 -20.32
N PRO A 149 -6.98 1.95 -21.21
CA PRO A 149 -8.19 1.18 -21.59
C PRO A 149 -7.89 -0.24 -22.08
N ALA A 150 -6.71 -0.49 -22.64
CA ALA A 150 -6.32 -1.81 -23.10
C ALA A 150 -5.74 -2.69 -21.97
N ALA A 151 -5.36 -2.12 -20.82
CA ALA A 151 -4.81 -2.88 -19.70
C ALA A 151 -5.81 -3.88 -19.13
N LEU A 152 -7.07 -3.48 -18.95
CA LEU A 152 -8.11 -4.38 -18.46
C LEU A 152 -8.33 -5.55 -19.42
N ALA A 153 -8.44 -5.30 -20.72
CA ALA A 153 -8.62 -6.35 -21.73
C ALA A 153 -7.46 -7.36 -21.73
N ARG A 154 -6.21 -6.88 -21.61
CA ARG A 154 -5.04 -7.76 -21.50
C ARG A 154 -5.02 -8.56 -20.20
N ALA A 155 -5.42 -7.95 -19.08
CA ALA A 155 -5.40 -8.58 -17.77
C ALA A 155 -6.50 -9.64 -17.58
N THR A 156 -7.57 -9.58 -18.37
CA THR A 156 -8.80 -10.38 -18.17
C THR A 156 -9.09 -11.36 -19.29
N ALA A 157 -8.14 -11.65 -20.18
CA ALA A 157 -8.34 -12.51 -21.36
C ALA A 157 -9.11 -13.82 -21.04
N PRO A 158 -10.21 -14.15 -21.76
CA PRO A 158 -10.65 -13.58 -23.04
C PRO A 158 -11.38 -12.23 -22.96
N GLY A 159 -11.65 -11.71 -21.77
CA GLY A 159 -12.28 -10.41 -21.53
C GLY A 159 -12.92 -10.37 -20.14
N PRO A 160 -13.27 -9.17 -19.64
CA PRO A 160 -13.90 -9.04 -18.35
C PRO A 160 -15.30 -9.67 -18.35
N ALA A 161 -15.77 -10.13 -17.20
CA ALA A 161 -17.13 -10.63 -17.02
C ALA A 161 -18.18 -9.52 -17.26
N HIS A 162 -17.82 -8.27 -16.96
CA HIS A 162 -18.66 -7.09 -17.16
C HIS A 162 -17.90 -6.00 -17.93
N PRO A 163 -18.56 -5.24 -18.82
CA PRO A 163 -17.91 -4.13 -19.51
C PRO A 163 -17.55 -3.02 -18.51
N SER A 164 -16.34 -2.47 -18.60
CA SER A 164 -15.99 -1.29 -17.82
C SER A 164 -16.73 -0.07 -18.37
N ARG A 165 -17.42 0.65 -17.49
CA ARG A 165 -18.07 1.94 -17.75
C ARG A 165 -17.26 3.11 -17.21
N PHE A 166 -16.03 2.88 -16.76
CA PHE A 166 -15.13 3.96 -16.36
C PHE A 166 -14.78 4.81 -17.58
N ASP A 167 -14.99 6.12 -17.50
CA ASP A 167 -14.64 7.05 -18.56
C ASP A 167 -13.11 7.27 -18.56
N PRO A 168 -12.38 6.88 -19.63
CA PRO A 168 -10.93 7.06 -19.69
C PRO A 168 -10.48 8.52 -19.74
N ALA A 169 -11.40 9.48 -19.94
CA ALA A 169 -11.11 10.92 -19.78
C ALA A 169 -11.13 11.37 -18.30
N THR A 170 -11.63 10.55 -17.38
CA THR A 170 -11.64 10.85 -15.95
C THR A 170 -10.24 10.69 -15.38
N ASP A 171 -9.85 11.63 -14.52
CA ASP A 171 -8.62 11.52 -13.75
C ASP A 171 -8.70 10.29 -12.83
N VAL A 172 -7.85 9.29 -13.10
CA VAL A 172 -7.77 8.07 -12.29
C VAL A 172 -7.42 8.39 -10.85
N GLU A 173 -6.77 9.54 -10.59
CA GLU A 173 -6.43 9.99 -9.25
C GLU A 173 -7.67 10.34 -8.41
N THR A 174 -8.80 10.62 -9.07
CA THR A 174 -10.10 10.92 -8.45
C THR A 174 -11.10 9.77 -8.55
N PHE A 175 -10.61 8.54 -8.78
CA PHE A 175 -11.39 7.37 -9.15
C PHE A 175 -12.83 7.37 -8.58
N THR A 176 -13.79 7.47 -9.49
CA THR A 176 -15.21 7.36 -9.21
C THR A 176 -15.88 6.65 -10.39
N VAL A 177 -16.87 5.80 -10.12
CA VAL A 177 -17.57 5.06 -11.16
C VAL A 177 -19.08 5.15 -11.01
N ASP A 178 -19.74 5.59 -12.08
CA ASP A 178 -21.20 5.72 -12.17
C ASP A 178 -21.80 4.54 -12.96
N ASP A 179 -21.40 3.32 -12.60
CA ASP A 179 -21.88 2.09 -13.22
C ASP A 179 -23.09 1.56 -12.44
N PRO A 180 -24.33 1.67 -12.96
CA PRO A 180 -25.54 1.36 -12.20
C PRO A 180 -25.62 -0.12 -11.80
N ASP A 181 -25.15 -1.03 -12.65
CA ASP A 181 -25.15 -2.48 -12.39
C ASP A 181 -24.13 -2.82 -11.28
N TYR A 182 -23.07 -2.02 -11.19
CA TYR A 182 -22.13 -2.07 -10.08
C TYR A 182 -22.64 -1.32 -8.85
N LEU A 183 -23.41 -0.24 -8.94
CA LEU A 183 -23.86 0.49 -7.74
C LEU A 183 -25.05 -0.19 -7.05
N ASP A 184 -25.85 -0.94 -7.79
CA ASP A 184 -27.01 -1.70 -7.30
C ASP A 184 -26.76 -3.22 -7.38
N PRO A 185 -26.04 -3.83 -6.42
CA PRO A 185 -25.75 -5.26 -6.46
C PRO A 185 -27.02 -6.13 -6.33
N PRO A 186 -27.03 -7.34 -6.91
CA PRO A 186 -28.06 -8.34 -6.69
C PRO A 186 -28.10 -8.71 -5.21
N ALA A 187 -29.30 -9.00 -4.73
CA ALA A 187 -29.61 -9.25 -3.32
C ALA A 187 -29.01 -10.57 -2.76
N GLU A 188 -28.18 -11.26 -3.53
CA GLU A 188 -27.66 -12.58 -3.18
C GLU A 188 -26.72 -12.53 -1.97
N PRO A 189 -27.06 -13.21 -0.86
CA PRO A 189 -26.22 -13.24 0.33
C PRO A 189 -24.93 -14.02 0.08
N GLY A 190 -23.78 -13.34 0.15
CA GLY A 190 -22.47 -14.00 0.18
C GLY A 190 -21.52 -13.66 -0.98
N SER A 191 -21.99 -12.94 -2.01
CA SER A 191 -21.10 -12.44 -3.04
C SER A 191 -20.07 -11.45 -2.45
N ARG A 192 -18.79 -11.65 -2.81
CA ARG A 192 -17.67 -10.83 -2.33
C ARG A 192 -17.75 -9.38 -2.78
N TRP A 193 -18.48 -9.12 -3.87
CA TRP A 193 -18.73 -7.79 -4.39
C TRP A 193 -20.06 -7.19 -3.89
N CYS A 194 -20.92 -7.93 -3.16
CA CYS A 194 -22.21 -7.44 -2.62
C CYS A 194 -22.13 -6.60 -1.33
N LYS A 195 -20.98 -6.00 -1.00
CA LYS A 195 -20.89 -5.09 0.17
C LYS A 195 -21.51 -3.71 -0.15
N PRO A 196 -22.45 -3.17 0.66
CA PRO A 196 -23.25 -2.00 0.27
C PRO A 196 -22.50 -0.66 0.28
N SER A 197 -21.54 -0.43 1.18
CA SER A 197 -21.01 0.93 1.41
C SER A 197 -19.74 1.23 0.61
N GLY A 198 -19.68 2.45 0.04
CA GLY A 198 -18.48 3.03 -0.56
C GLY A 198 -18.05 2.44 -1.91
N ARG A 199 -18.99 1.86 -2.68
CA ARG A 199 -18.71 1.20 -3.96
C ARG A 199 -18.18 2.18 -5.02
N GLN A 200 -18.85 3.32 -5.16
CA GLN A 200 -18.58 4.33 -6.20
C GLN A 200 -17.10 4.74 -6.30
N GLY A 201 -16.37 4.78 -5.19
CA GLY A 201 -14.96 5.18 -5.18
C GLY A 201 -13.95 4.06 -4.91
N HIS A 202 -14.34 2.78 -5.04
CA HIS A 202 -13.47 1.67 -4.63
C HIS A 202 -12.93 0.88 -5.84
N PRO A 203 -11.80 1.31 -6.47
CA PRO A 203 -11.31 0.74 -7.72
C PRO A 203 -11.07 -0.77 -7.66
N LYS A 204 -10.56 -1.27 -6.52
CA LYS A 204 -10.42 -2.71 -6.28
C LYS A 204 -11.74 -3.49 -6.34
N ARG A 205 -12.81 -2.96 -5.74
CA ARG A 205 -14.13 -3.61 -5.80
C ARG A 205 -14.73 -3.52 -7.19
N TYR A 206 -14.46 -2.43 -7.92
CA TYR A 206 -14.88 -2.32 -9.31
C TYR A 206 -14.14 -3.33 -10.18
N LEU A 207 -12.82 -3.51 -10.01
CA LEU A 207 -12.06 -4.58 -10.69
C LEU A 207 -12.59 -5.98 -10.35
N ILE A 208 -12.94 -6.26 -9.09
CA ILE A 208 -13.57 -7.54 -8.70
C ILE A 208 -14.89 -7.71 -9.47
N TYR A 209 -15.75 -6.70 -9.47
CA TYR A 209 -17.01 -6.72 -10.25
C TYR A 209 -16.76 -6.97 -11.74
N LEU A 210 -15.78 -6.29 -12.35
CA LEU A 210 -15.48 -6.48 -13.77
C LEU A 210 -14.95 -7.87 -14.10
N THR A 211 -14.35 -8.58 -13.14
CA THR A 211 -13.64 -9.84 -13.40
C THR A 211 -14.34 -11.09 -12.90
N GLU A 212 -15.20 -10.97 -11.90
CA GLU A 212 -15.95 -12.10 -11.34
C GLU A 212 -17.39 -12.10 -11.89
N PRO A 213 -17.93 -13.26 -12.31
CA PRO A 213 -19.32 -13.36 -12.71
C PRO A 213 -20.27 -13.20 -11.50
N CYS A 214 -21.44 -12.60 -11.71
CA CYS A 214 -22.56 -12.68 -10.77
C CYS A 214 -23.06 -14.14 -10.71
N THR A 215 -22.60 -14.91 -9.71
CA THR A 215 -23.24 -16.19 -9.37
C THR A 215 -24.42 -15.96 -8.45
#